data_AF-A0A7W1TIL5-F1
#
_entry.id   AF-A0A7W1TIL5-F1
#
_cell.length_a   1.000
_cell.length_b   1.000
_cell.length_c   1.000
_cell.angle_alpha   90.00
_cell.angle_beta   90.00
_cell.angle_gamma   90.00
#
_symmetry.space_group_name_H-M   'P 1'
#
loop_
_entity.id
_entity.type
_entity.pdbx_description
1 polymer ?
#
loop_
_entity_poly.entity_id
_entity_poly.type
_entity_poly.pdbx_seq_one_letter_code
_entity_poly.pdbx_strand_id
1 'polypeptide(L)'
;MNLRVVGAGLPRTGTSSLKTALEQLIGGRCYHMSVLPGHPFDLGVDWNQALAGNMPDWERVFDGYVAAVDWPASLFWRELSAANPDALVLLSVRNSAEAWWHSADDTILPFARMAAYERHNAEVRASVPQQRLLEWHAPEGWAPICHALGVPVPDQPFPWNNRRSDWTK
;
A
#
# COMPACT_ATOMS: atom_id res chain seq x y z
N MET A 1 -0.88 17.17 19.54
CA MET A 1 -2.09 16.63 18.85
C MET A 1 -3.21 16.39 19.86
N ASN A 2 -4.45 16.26 19.41
CA ASN A 2 -5.62 16.02 20.30
C ASN A 2 -6.50 14.88 19.80
N LEU A 3 -5.89 13.79 19.31
CA LEU A 3 -6.64 12.60 18.95
C LEU A 3 -7.19 11.95 20.21
N ARG A 4 -8.49 11.71 20.25
CA ARG A 4 -9.18 10.96 21.31
C ARG A 4 -9.23 9.46 21.01
N VAL A 5 -9.13 9.08 19.73
CA VAL A 5 -9.07 7.69 19.27
C VAL A 5 -7.99 7.51 18.20
N VAL A 6 -7.12 6.53 18.42
CA VAL A 6 -6.12 6.05 17.46
C VAL A 6 -6.53 4.67 16.98
N GLY A 7 -6.96 4.58 15.72
CA GLY A 7 -7.38 3.34 15.09
C GLY A 7 -6.18 2.53 14.58
N ALA A 8 -5.98 1.34 15.14
CA ALA A 8 -4.93 0.40 14.74
C ALA A 8 -5.43 -0.67 13.74
N GLY A 9 -6.73 -0.69 13.45
CA GLY A 9 -7.32 -1.63 12.51
C GLY A 9 -6.93 -1.37 11.05
N LEU A 10 -6.59 -2.43 10.32
CA LEU A 10 -6.26 -2.35 8.90
C LEU A 10 -7.49 -1.96 8.06
N PRO A 11 -7.28 -1.49 6.82
CA PRO A 11 -8.36 -1.35 5.87
C PRO A 11 -9.18 -2.62 5.74
N ARG A 12 -10.45 -2.42 5.40
CA ARG A 12 -11.45 -3.49 5.23
C ARG A 12 -11.90 -4.15 6.52
N THR A 13 -11.54 -3.63 7.69
CA THR A 13 -12.06 -4.09 8.99
C THR A 13 -13.26 -3.26 9.49
N GLY A 14 -13.96 -2.56 8.58
CA GLY A 14 -15.10 -1.69 8.93
C GLY A 14 -14.72 -0.23 9.22
N THR A 15 -13.52 0.19 8.82
CA THR A 15 -12.94 1.52 9.08
C THR A 15 -13.81 2.68 8.59
N SER A 16 -14.49 2.56 7.45
CA SER A 16 -15.42 3.58 6.96
C SER A 16 -16.64 3.75 7.88
N SER A 17 -17.19 2.67 8.44
CA SER A 17 -18.30 2.74 9.39
C SER A 17 -17.84 3.30 10.72
N LEU A 18 -16.62 2.92 11.16
CA LEU A 18 -16.00 3.46 12.37
C LEU A 18 -15.75 4.96 12.25
N LYS A 19 -15.27 5.45 11.11
CA LYS A 19 -15.14 6.89 10.83
C LYS A 19 -16.45 7.61 11.14
N THR A 20 -17.54 7.18 10.52
CA THR A 20 -18.87 7.79 10.71
C THR A 20 -19.33 7.73 12.17
N ALA A 21 -19.16 6.57 12.84
CA ALA A 21 -19.57 6.40 14.23
C ALA A 21 -18.77 7.30 15.18
N LEU A 22 -17.46 7.43 14.98
CA LEU A 22 -16.59 8.28 15.78
C LEU A 22 -16.90 9.76 15.59
N GLU A 23 -17.19 10.20 14.37
CA GLU A 23 -17.62 11.58 14.10
C GLU A 23 -18.93 11.93 14.82
N GLN A 24 -19.88 10.99 14.87
CA GLN A 24 -21.14 11.17 15.61
C GLN A 24 -20.96 11.16 17.13
N LEU A 25 -20.15 10.23 17.66
CA LEU A 25 -20.01 10.01 19.10
C LEU A 25 -19.11 11.06 19.77
N ILE A 26 -17.99 11.40 19.13
CA ILE A 26 -16.92 12.21 19.73
C ILE A 26 -17.12 13.69 19.40
N GLY A 27 -17.76 13.98 18.25
CA GLY A 27 -17.83 15.31 17.68
C GLY A 27 -16.49 15.75 17.08
N GLY A 28 -16.49 16.20 15.82
CA GLY A 28 -15.28 16.55 15.06
C GLY A 28 -14.97 15.55 13.96
N ARG A 29 -13.91 15.80 13.18
CA ARG A 29 -13.55 14.99 12.00
C ARG A 29 -12.77 13.75 12.40
N CYS A 30 -13.02 12.64 11.71
CA CYS A 30 -12.21 11.43 11.82
C CYS A 30 -11.37 11.23 10.54
N TYR A 31 -10.06 11.12 10.70
CA TYR A 31 -9.13 10.87 9.61
C TYR A 31 -9.36 9.45 9.07
N HIS A 32 -9.36 9.31 7.75
CA HIS A 32 -9.58 8.06 7.03
C HIS A 32 -9.00 8.19 5.62
N MET A 33 -8.57 7.09 4.98
CA MET A 33 -8.02 7.07 3.61
C MET A 33 -8.80 7.95 2.61
N SER A 34 -10.12 7.99 2.75
CA SER A 34 -11.04 8.74 1.86
C SER A 34 -10.78 10.26 1.81
N VAL A 35 -9.98 10.82 2.71
CA VAL A 35 -9.60 12.24 2.70
C VAL A 35 -8.33 12.51 1.86
N LEU A 36 -7.61 11.45 1.45
CA LEU A 36 -6.43 11.59 0.61
C LEU A 36 -6.85 11.95 -0.82
N PRO A 37 -6.28 13.03 -1.40
CA PRO A 37 -6.60 13.45 -2.75
C PRO A 37 -5.88 12.57 -3.79
N GLY A 38 -6.53 12.36 -4.94
CA GLY A 38 -5.82 11.98 -6.18
C GLY A 38 -5.87 10.50 -6.60
N HIS A 39 -5.00 10.19 -7.59
CA HIS A 39 -4.80 8.87 -8.19
C HIS A 39 -4.54 7.82 -7.11
N PRO A 40 -5.02 6.57 -7.26
CA PRO A 40 -4.85 5.54 -6.24
C PRO A 40 -3.41 5.48 -5.74
N PHE A 41 -3.24 5.74 -4.44
CA PHE A 41 -1.99 5.64 -3.66
C PHE A 41 -0.94 6.74 -3.87
N ASP A 42 -1.30 7.93 -4.36
CA ASP A 42 -0.52 9.13 -4.07
C ASP A 42 -0.89 9.65 -2.68
N LEU A 43 0.04 9.52 -1.73
CA LEU A 43 -0.22 9.82 -0.32
C LEU A 43 0.18 11.23 0.08
N GLY A 44 0.73 11.99 -0.87
CA GLY A 44 1.40 13.23 -0.57
C GLY A 44 2.70 13.04 0.20
N VAL A 45 3.39 14.16 0.40
CA VAL A 45 4.76 14.18 0.92
C VAL A 45 4.87 13.58 2.32
N ASP A 46 3.94 13.91 3.21
CA ASP A 46 4.04 13.52 4.63
C ASP A 46 3.96 12.02 4.85
N TRP A 47 3.00 11.37 4.19
CA TRP A 47 2.84 9.92 4.29
C TRP A 47 3.93 9.16 3.53
N ASN A 48 4.40 9.69 2.40
CA ASN A 48 5.55 9.11 1.71
C ASN A 48 6.83 9.18 2.57
N GLN A 49 7.05 10.29 3.28
CA GLN A 49 8.16 10.42 4.24
C GLN A 49 8.00 9.46 5.41
N ALA A 50 6.80 9.38 6.00
CA ALA A 50 6.51 8.47 7.11
C ALA A 50 6.80 7.01 6.72
N LEU A 51 6.35 6.58 5.54
CA LEU A 51 6.59 5.24 5.01
C LEU A 51 8.08 4.97 4.71
N ALA A 52 8.86 6.02 4.44
CA ALA A 52 10.31 5.94 4.31
C ALA A 52 11.06 5.97 5.66
N GLY A 53 10.34 6.01 6.79
CA GLY A 53 10.90 6.08 8.14
C GLY A 53 11.20 7.50 8.65
N ASN A 54 10.91 8.53 7.84
CA ASN A 54 11.06 9.93 8.22
C ASN A 54 9.72 10.43 8.78
N MET A 55 9.57 10.40 10.10
CA MET A 55 8.31 10.78 10.75
C MET A 55 7.97 12.25 10.44
N PRO A 56 6.78 12.54 9.87
CA PRO A 56 6.34 13.90 9.62
C PRO A 56 5.90 14.58 10.92
N ASP A 57 5.62 15.87 10.83
CA ASP A 57 4.94 16.60 11.90
C ASP A 57 3.49 16.12 12.02
N TRP A 58 3.24 15.21 12.98
CA TRP A 58 1.92 14.65 13.21
C TRP A 58 0.89 15.69 13.66
N GLU A 59 1.30 16.77 14.34
CA GLU A 59 0.36 17.83 14.74
C GLU A 59 -0.24 18.51 13.53
N ARG A 60 0.60 18.80 12.53
CA ARG A 60 0.14 19.35 11.25
C ARG A 60 -0.69 18.34 10.45
N VAL A 61 -0.27 17.07 10.38
CA VAL A 61 -0.98 16.04 9.61
C VAL A 61 -2.41 15.81 10.13
N PHE A 62 -2.59 15.88 11.46
CA PHE A 62 -3.86 15.63 12.13
C PHE A 62 -4.58 16.90 12.61
N ASP A 63 -4.19 18.07 12.11
CA ASP A 63 -4.88 19.32 12.45
C ASP A 63 -6.37 19.25 12.11
N GLY A 64 -7.22 19.63 13.06
CA GLY A 64 -8.68 19.56 12.96
C GLY A 64 -9.30 18.14 13.01
N TYR A 65 -8.52 17.09 13.26
CA TYR A 65 -9.03 15.73 13.48
C TYR A 65 -9.04 15.35 14.95
N VAL A 66 -10.10 14.65 15.38
CA VAL A 66 -10.27 14.16 16.77
C VAL A 66 -10.09 12.64 16.89
N ALA A 67 -10.05 11.95 15.76
CA ALA A 67 -9.83 10.51 15.69
C ALA A 67 -9.14 10.17 14.36
N ALA A 68 -8.43 9.06 14.30
CA ALA A 68 -7.84 8.54 13.08
C ALA A 68 -8.10 7.05 12.95
N VAL A 69 -8.56 6.59 11.79
CA VAL A 69 -8.75 5.17 11.47
C VAL A 69 -8.28 4.92 10.04
N ASP A 70 -8.22 3.66 9.64
CA ASP A 70 -7.83 3.25 8.29
C ASP A 70 -6.36 3.55 7.95
N TRP A 71 -5.95 3.09 6.78
CA TRP A 71 -4.64 3.39 6.24
C TRP A 71 -4.58 4.83 5.69
N PRO A 72 -3.43 5.52 5.73
CA PRO A 72 -2.12 5.09 6.26
C PRO A 72 -1.96 5.22 7.78
N ALA A 73 -2.81 5.98 8.47
CA ALA A 73 -2.69 6.28 9.89
C ALA A 73 -2.59 5.01 10.77
N SER A 74 -3.33 3.95 10.44
CA SER A 74 -3.34 2.70 11.20
C SER A 74 -1.98 1.99 11.27
N LEU A 75 -1.07 2.22 10.30
CA LEU A 75 0.28 1.66 10.33
C LEU A 75 1.17 2.34 11.36
N PHE A 76 0.88 3.60 11.68
CA PHE A 76 1.64 4.43 12.62
C PHE A 76 0.95 4.55 13.99
N TRP A 77 0.11 3.57 14.34
CA TRP A 77 -0.68 3.63 15.58
C TRP A 77 0.21 3.76 16.84
N ARG A 78 1.45 3.26 16.81
CA ARG A 78 2.38 3.36 17.94
C ARG A 78 2.84 4.78 18.14
N GLU A 79 3.27 5.42 17.06
CA GLU A 79 3.72 6.81 17.02
C GLU A 79 2.58 7.75 17.39
N LEU A 80 1.39 7.51 16.83
CA LEU A 80 0.20 8.29 17.13
C LEU A 80 -0.30 8.09 18.56
N SER A 81 -0.24 6.88 19.11
CA SER A 81 -0.57 6.63 20.52
C SER A 81 0.46 7.24 21.47
N ALA A 82 1.75 7.17 21.15
CA ALA A 82 2.80 7.79 21.95
C ALA A 82 2.65 9.32 21.99
N ALA A 83 2.26 9.92 20.85
CA ALA A 83 2.00 11.35 20.76
C ALA A 83 0.62 11.78 21.33
N ASN A 84 -0.27 10.84 21.64
CA ASN A 84 -1.58 11.08 22.26
C ASN A 84 -1.81 10.03 23.37
N PRO A 85 -1.12 10.12 24.52
CA PRO A 85 -1.09 9.05 25.53
C PRO A 85 -2.46 8.76 26.17
N ASP A 86 -3.37 9.73 26.17
CA ASP A 86 -4.74 9.58 26.70
C ASP A 86 -5.73 9.05 25.66
N ALA A 87 -5.31 8.88 24.40
CA ALA A 87 -6.18 8.39 23.34
C ALA A 87 -6.50 6.91 23.52
N LEU A 88 -7.76 6.54 23.27
CA LEU A 88 -8.13 5.12 23.15
C LEU A 88 -7.49 4.54 21.88
N VAL A 89 -6.75 3.44 22.01
CA VAL A 89 -6.29 2.65 20.87
C VAL A 89 -7.39 1.65 20.47
N LEU A 90 -7.97 1.83 19.29
CA LEU A 90 -9.08 1.01 18.78
C LEU A 90 -8.56 0.06 17.70
N LEU A 91 -8.55 -1.25 17.98
CA LEU A 91 -8.21 -2.28 17.00
C LEU A 91 -9.49 -2.92 16.42
N SER A 92 -9.85 -2.57 15.19
CA SER A 92 -10.92 -3.23 14.45
C SER A 92 -10.40 -4.47 13.72
N VAL A 93 -11.13 -5.58 13.85
CA VAL A 93 -10.76 -6.90 13.31
C VAL A 93 -11.92 -7.53 12.55
N ARG A 94 -11.63 -8.59 11.80
CA ARG A 94 -12.63 -9.52 11.25
C ARG A 94 -12.53 -10.87 11.93
N ASN A 95 -13.51 -11.74 11.67
CA ASN A 95 -13.60 -13.08 12.23
C ASN A 95 -12.38 -13.97 11.94
N SER A 96 -11.67 -13.74 10.82
CA SER A 96 -10.43 -14.42 10.47
C SER A 96 -9.56 -13.59 9.52
N ALA A 97 -8.29 -13.96 9.41
CA ALA A 97 -7.37 -13.40 8.40
C ALA A 97 -7.83 -13.70 6.97
N GLU A 98 -8.42 -14.87 6.72
CA GLU A 98 -8.98 -15.26 5.42
C GLU A 98 -10.19 -14.39 5.03
N ALA A 99 -11.11 -14.13 5.97
CA ALA A 99 -12.25 -13.25 5.73
C ALA A 99 -11.84 -11.78 5.49
N TRP A 100 -10.71 -11.36 6.09
CA TRP A 100 -10.09 -10.08 5.76
C TRP A 100 -9.45 -10.10 4.38
N TRP A 101 -8.65 -11.14 4.09
CA TRP A 101 -7.99 -11.31 2.80
C TRP A 101 -8.97 -11.26 1.65
N HIS A 102 -10.02 -12.07 1.66
CA HIS A 102 -11.03 -12.06 0.58
C HIS A 102 -11.65 -10.69 0.40
N SER A 103 -12.05 -10.02 1.50
CA SER A 103 -12.61 -8.69 1.38
C SER A 103 -11.61 -7.65 0.87
N ALA A 104 -10.33 -7.79 1.16
CA ALA A 104 -9.28 -6.91 0.68
C ALA A 104 -8.92 -7.21 -0.78
N ASP A 105 -8.86 -8.48 -1.16
CA ASP A 105 -8.57 -8.96 -2.51
C ASP A 105 -9.71 -8.66 -3.49
N ASP A 106 -10.95 -8.74 -3.06
CA ASP A 106 -12.11 -8.33 -3.88
C ASP A 106 -12.23 -6.82 -4.06
N THR A 107 -11.41 -6.02 -3.35
CA THR A 107 -11.53 -4.56 -3.37
C THR A 107 -10.20 -3.85 -3.52
N ILE A 108 -9.49 -3.55 -2.44
CA ILE A 108 -8.37 -2.60 -2.43
C ILE A 108 -7.05 -3.19 -2.93
N LEU A 109 -6.79 -4.49 -2.71
CA LEU A 109 -5.50 -5.09 -3.02
C LEU A 109 -5.19 -5.13 -4.53
N PRO A 110 -6.15 -5.44 -5.43
CA PRO A 110 -5.89 -5.38 -6.86
C PRO A 110 -5.43 -3.99 -7.31
N PHE A 111 -6.14 -2.94 -6.91
CA PHE A 111 -5.75 -1.56 -7.26
C PHE A 111 -4.38 -1.19 -6.69
N ALA A 112 -4.12 -1.54 -5.43
CA ALA A 112 -2.82 -1.28 -4.79
C ALA A 112 -1.67 -1.98 -5.52
N ARG A 113 -1.86 -3.25 -5.88
CA ARG A 113 -0.85 -4.06 -6.58
C ARG A 113 -0.60 -3.55 -7.99
N MET A 114 -1.65 -3.22 -8.74
CA MET A 114 -1.53 -2.65 -10.09
C MET A 114 -0.80 -1.30 -10.04
N ALA A 115 -1.19 -0.39 -9.15
CA ALA A 115 -0.53 0.90 -9.01
C ALA A 115 0.94 0.76 -8.60
N ALA A 116 1.27 -0.17 -7.70
CA ALA A 116 2.65 -0.45 -7.32
C ALA A 116 3.48 -1.01 -8.49
N TYR A 117 2.91 -1.92 -9.28
CA TYR A 117 3.54 -2.46 -10.48
C TYR A 117 3.86 -1.36 -11.50
N GLU A 118 2.88 -0.50 -11.82
CA GLU A 118 3.08 0.58 -12.77
C GLU A 118 4.10 1.61 -12.29
N ARG A 119 4.02 2.00 -11.00
CA ARG A 119 4.98 2.93 -10.40
C ARG A 119 6.41 2.39 -10.46
N HIS A 120 6.61 1.11 -10.12
CA HIS A 120 7.92 0.49 -10.18
C HIS A 120 8.47 0.47 -11.61
N ASN A 121 7.67 0.05 -12.59
CA ASN A 121 8.09 0.03 -13.99
C ASN A 121 8.43 1.44 -14.51
N ALA A 122 7.61 2.44 -14.16
CA ALA A 122 7.86 3.83 -14.53
C ALA A 122 9.18 4.36 -13.91
N GLU A 123 9.44 4.05 -12.65
CA GLU A 123 10.69 4.42 -11.96
C GLU A 123 11.92 3.80 -12.63
N VAL A 124 11.88 2.51 -12.97
CA VAL A 124 12.97 1.81 -13.67
C VAL A 124 13.24 2.45 -15.03
N ARG A 125 12.18 2.70 -15.82
CA ARG A 125 12.30 3.37 -17.13
C ARG A 125 12.89 4.77 -17.04
N ALA A 126 12.53 5.54 -16.01
CA ALA A 126 13.02 6.88 -15.80
C ALA A 126 14.48 6.92 -15.30
N SER A 127 14.91 5.90 -14.57
CA SER A 127 16.19 5.91 -13.85
C SER A 127 17.33 5.17 -14.57
N VAL A 128 17.01 4.22 -15.44
CA VAL A 128 18.02 3.40 -16.14
C VAL A 128 18.29 3.98 -17.54
N PRO A 129 19.56 4.26 -17.90
CA PRO A 129 19.89 4.66 -19.27
C PRO A 129 19.41 3.63 -20.28
N GLN A 130 18.80 4.07 -21.39
CA GLN A 130 18.15 3.19 -22.38
C GLN A 130 19.07 2.06 -22.87
N GLN A 131 20.35 2.33 -23.08
CA GLN A 131 21.37 1.34 -23.49
C GLN A 131 21.62 0.20 -22.48
N ARG A 132 21.12 0.34 -21.24
CA ARG A 132 21.23 -0.66 -20.16
C ARG A 132 19.87 -1.27 -19.79
N LEU A 133 18.79 -0.88 -20.47
CA LEU A 133 17.43 -1.35 -20.19
C LEU A 133 16.95 -2.27 -21.32
N LEU A 134 16.62 -3.51 -20.97
CA LEU A 134 15.86 -4.42 -21.83
C LEU A 134 14.48 -4.62 -21.22
N GLU A 135 13.44 -4.16 -21.91
CA GLU A 135 12.06 -4.57 -21.61
C GLU A 135 11.81 -5.91 -22.31
N TRP A 136 11.57 -6.95 -21.51
CA TRP A 136 11.43 -8.33 -21.99
C TRP A 136 10.06 -8.88 -21.63
N HIS A 137 9.40 -9.48 -22.61
CA HIS A 137 8.16 -10.20 -22.45
C HIS A 137 8.42 -11.70 -22.50
N ALA A 138 7.82 -12.43 -21.55
CA ALA A 138 8.05 -13.86 -21.40
C ALA A 138 8.02 -14.64 -22.73
N PRO A 139 7.04 -14.47 -23.62
CA PRO A 139 6.96 -15.21 -24.89
C PRO A 139 8.16 -15.05 -25.84
N GLU A 140 8.99 -14.01 -25.67
CA GLU A 140 10.13 -13.74 -26.55
C GLU A 140 11.31 -14.70 -26.32
N GLY A 141 11.37 -15.37 -25.15
CA GLY A 141 12.39 -16.36 -24.85
C GLY A 141 13.82 -15.81 -24.89
N TRP A 142 14.76 -16.58 -25.45
CA TRP A 142 16.20 -16.29 -25.38
C TRP A 142 16.65 -15.06 -26.18
N ALA A 143 16.06 -14.84 -27.35
CA ALA A 143 16.62 -13.98 -28.39
C ALA A 143 16.95 -12.53 -27.93
N PRO A 144 16.02 -11.76 -27.34
CA PRO A 144 16.29 -10.39 -26.89
C PRO A 144 17.36 -10.31 -25.79
N ILE A 145 17.38 -11.28 -24.87
CA ILE A 145 18.36 -11.33 -23.77
C ILE A 145 19.76 -11.60 -24.33
N CYS A 146 19.90 -12.60 -25.20
CA CYS A 146 21.18 -12.97 -25.78
C CYS A 146 21.75 -11.82 -26.65
N HIS A 147 20.89 -11.16 -27.42
CA HIS A 147 21.25 -9.97 -28.19
C HIS A 147 21.77 -8.84 -27.29
N ALA A 148 21.04 -8.52 -26.22
CA ALA A 148 21.44 -7.46 -25.29
C ALA A 148 22.75 -7.78 -24.54
N LEU A 149 23.02 -9.07 -24.26
CA LEU A 149 24.23 -9.52 -23.57
C LEU A 149 25.43 -9.78 -24.51
N GLY A 150 25.23 -9.79 -25.82
CA GLY A 150 26.29 -10.11 -26.80
C GLY A 150 26.75 -11.57 -26.77
N VAL A 151 25.85 -12.51 -26.40
CA VAL A 151 26.13 -13.95 -26.32
C VAL A 151 25.31 -14.73 -27.35
N PRO A 152 25.75 -15.92 -27.79
CA PRO A 152 24.98 -16.75 -28.71
C PRO A 152 23.68 -17.28 -28.07
N VAL A 153 22.64 -17.45 -28.89
CA VAL A 153 21.38 -18.10 -28.47
C VAL A 153 21.63 -19.60 -28.26
N PRO A 154 21.26 -20.19 -27.12
CA PRO A 154 21.38 -21.63 -26.90
C PRO A 154 20.49 -22.46 -27.83
N ASP A 155 20.91 -23.68 -28.18
CA ASP A 155 20.11 -24.62 -28.97
C ASP A 155 18.93 -25.25 -28.19
N GLN A 156 18.91 -25.09 -26.87
CA GLN A 156 17.88 -25.60 -25.98
C GLN A 156 16.67 -24.65 -25.87
N PRO A 157 15.44 -25.17 -25.65
CA PRO A 157 14.27 -24.32 -25.47
C PRO A 157 14.41 -23.41 -24.24
N PHE A 158 13.69 -22.29 -24.25
CA PHE A 158 13.63 -21.40 -23.10
C PHE A 158 13.00 -22.13 -21.88
N PRO A 159 13.56 -21.99 -20.67
CA PRO A 159 13.09 -22.74 -19.50
C PRO A 159 11.80 -22.15 -18.94
N TRP A 160 10.69 -22.90 -19.02
CA TRP A 160 9.39 -22.53 -18.47
C TRP A 160 9.12 -23.23 -17.14
N ASN A 161 9.46 -22.56 -16.04
CA ASN A 161 9.27 -23.06 -14.68
C ASN A 161 8.11 -22.33 -13.98
N ASN A 162 7.60 -22.90 -12.87
CA ASN A 162 6.61 -22.26 -11.99
C ASN A 162 5.30 -21.89 -12.71
N ARG A 163 4.79 -22.81 -13.54
CA ARG A 163 3.53 -22.61 -14.25
C ARG A 163 2.36 -22.72 -13.28
N ARG A 164 1.24 -22.06 -13.59
CA ARG A 164 0.01 -22.16 -12.77
C ARG A 164 -0.42 -23.61 -12.54
N SER A 165 -0.28 -24.46 -13.55
CA SER A 165 -0.54 -25.91 -13.47
C SER A 165 0.25 -26.62 -12.38
N ASP A 166 1.41 -26.10 -12.01
CA ASP A 166 2.30 -26.71 -11.02
C ASP A 166 1.74 -26.55 -9.58
N TRP A 167 0.80 -25.62 -9.40
CA TRP A 167 0.17 -25.28 -8.12
C TRP A 167 -1.27 -25.75 -7.97
N THR A 168 -1.91 -26.17 -9.07
CA THR A 168 -3.26 -26.76 -9.05
C THR A 168 -3.15 -28.27 -8.92
N LYS A 169 -3.27 -28.80 -7.69
CA LYS A 169 -3.50 -30.22 -7.42
C LYS A 169 -4.97 -30.49 -7.14
#